data_AF-A0A447IPZ7-F1
#
_entry.id   AF-A0A447IPZ7-F1
#
_cell.length_a   1.000
_cell.length_b   1.000
_cell.length_c   1.000
_cell.angle_alpha   90.00
_cell.angle_beta   90.00
_cell.angle_gamma   90.00
#
_symmetry.space_group_name_H-M   'P 1'
#
loop_
_entity.id
_entity.type
_entity.pdbx_description
1 polymer ?
#
loop_
_entity_poly.entity_id
_entity_poly.type
_entity_poly.pdbx_seq_one_letter_code
_entity_poly.pdbx_strand_id
1 'polypeptide(L)'
;MSKAAVLDASALLCLLNGEPGSERVLEALPMAVIGATNFAEVASKLRERGLSVNEVEDVLGGLRLDIRPLTPAQAYAIGHLRPATRSLGLSLGDRACLALAAELGIPALTADQVWAELKIGVSIELVRDPSIV
;
A
#
# COMPACT_ATOMS: atom_id res chain seq x y z
N MET A 1 -10.44 -8.55 16.26
CA MET A 1 -10.46 -7.10 15.95
C MET A 1 -10.54 -6.95 14.44
N SER A 2 -11.33 -6.01 13.92
CA SER A 2 -11.47 -5.76 12.48
C SER A 2 -10.24 -5.02 11.94
N LYS A 3 -9.71 -5.46 10.80
CA LYS A 3 -8.60 -4.80 10.10
C LYS A 3 -8.98 -3.37 9.70
N ALA A 4 -8.02 -2.45 9.75
CA ALA A 4 -8.26 -1.02 9.56
C ALA A 4 -8.06 -0.55 8.12
N ALA A 5 -6.99 -1.01 7.44
CA ALA A 5 -6.68 -0.61 6.07
C ALA A 5 -5.74 -1.62 5.38
N VAL A 6 -5.72 -1.58 4.05
CA VAL A 6 -4.67 -2.19 3.23
C VAL A 6 -3.62 -1.13 2.92
N LEU A 7 -2.36 -1.38 3.28
CA LEU A 7 -1.26 -0.48 2.98
C LEU A 7 -0.82 -0.65 1.54
N ASP A 8 -0.78 0.47 0.82
CA ASP A 8 0.06 0.58 -0.36
C ASP A 8 1.56 0.69 0.03
N ALA A 9 2.45 0.36 -0.91
CA ALA A 9 3.89 0.46 -0.74
C ALA A 9 4.31 1.91 -0.40
N SER A 10 3.69 2.90 -1.04
CA SER A 10 4.00 4.31 -0.78
C SER A 10 3.65 4.74 0.66
N ALA A 11 2.58 4.21 1.25
CA ALA A 11 2.23 4.47 2.65
C ALA A 11 3.25 3.86 3.61
N LEU A 12 3.66 2.60 3.39
CA LEU A 12 4.68 1.99 4.25
C LEU A 12 6.04 2.69 4.10
N LEU A 13 6.42 3.09 2.89
CA LEU A 13 7.63 3.88 2.67
C LEU A 13 7.57 5.26 3.32
N CYS A 14 6.39 5.89 3.35
CA CYS A 14 6.18 7.15 4.05
C CYS A 14 6.51 7.01 5.55
N LEU A 15 6.07 5.92 6.19
CA LEU A 15 6.43 5.60 7.57
C LEU A 15 7.93 5.38 7.74
N LEU A 16 8.51 4.49 6.93
CA LEU A 16 9.93 4.11 7.06
C LEU A 16 10.89 5.28 6.84
N ASN A 17 10.47 6.31 6.11
CA ASN A 17 11.28 7.48 5.81
C ASN A 17 11.04 8.65 6.77
N GLY A 18 10.08 8.52 7.71
CA GLY A 18 9.66 9.65 8.54
C GLY A 18 9.09 10.80 7.72
N GLU A 19 8.43 10.52 6.60
CA GLU A 19 7.82 11.54 5.74
C GLU A 19 6.54 12.10 6.40
N PRO A 20 6.09 13.31 6.01
CA PRO A 20 4.79 13.83 6.43
C PRO A 20 3.66 12.83 6.10
N GLY A 21 2.83 12.52 7.10
CA GLY A 21 1.81 11.47 7.04
C GLY A 21 2.20 10.13 7.70
N SER A 22 3.46 9.98 8.14
CA SER A 22 3.96 8.78 8.83
C SER A 22 3.19 8.42 10.10
N GLU A 23 2.76 9.42 10.89
CA GLU A 23 1.97 9.19 12.12
C GLU A 23 0.67 8.43 11.84
N ARG A 24 -0.06 8.80 10.78
CA ARG A 24 -1.29 8.10 10.38
C ARG A 24 -1.04 6.65 9.96
N VAL A 25 0.09 6.39 9.31
CA VAL A 25 0.49 5.02 8.95
C VAL A 25 0.85 4.23 10.21
N LEU A 26 1.56 4.84 11.16
CA LEU A 26 1.93 4.23 12.44
C LEU A 26 0.69 3.85 13.26
N GLU A 27 -0.33 4.71 13.29
CA GLU A 27 -1.61 4.43 13.96
C GLU A 27 -2.37 3.26 13.33
N ALA A 28 -2.37 3.14 12.00
CA ALA A 28 -3.03 2.05 11.29
C ALA A 28 -2.29 0.71 11.38
N LEU A 29 -0.95 0.77 11.51
CA LEU A 29 -0.02 -0.37 11.41
C LEU A 29 -0.46 -1.63 12.19
N PRO A 30 -0.90 -1.54 13.46
CA PRO A 30 -1.26 -2.73 14.26
C PRO A 30 -2.43 -3.53 13.69
N MET A 31 -3.29 -2.89 12.91
CA MET A 31 -4.50 -3.47 12.31
C MET A 31 -4.46 -3.49 10.79
N ALA A 32 -3.30 -3.17 10.21
CA ALA A 32 -3.13 -3.05 8.78
C ALA A 32 -2.83 -4.40 8.11
N VAL A 33 -3.10 -4.45 6.82
CA VAL A 33 -2.77 -5.57 5.92
C VAL A 33 -1.89 -5.04 4.82
N ILE A 34 -0.96 -5.84 4.31
CA ILE A 34 -0.24 -5.51 3.09
C ILE A 34 -0.25 -6.69 2.12
N GLY A 35 -0.44 -6.42 0.83
CA GLY A 35 -0.28 -7.45 -0.20
C GLY A 35 1.20 -7.79 -0.39
N ALA A 36 1.52 -9.06 -0.66
CA ALA A 36 2.89 -9.50 -0.92
C ALA A 36 3.56 -8.74 -2.07
N THR A 37 2.78 -8.29 -3.06
CA THR A 37 3.25 -7.40 -4.15
C THR A 37 3.74 -6.06 -3.64
N ASN A 38 2.97 -5.38 -2.78
CA ASN A 38 3.34 -4.08 -2.23
C ASN A 38 4.48 -4.23 -1.21
N PHE A 39 4.49 -5.31 -0.42
CA PHE A 39 5.62 -5.64 0.46
C PHE A 39 6.92 -5.86 -0.32
N ALA A 40 6.87 -6.57 -1.45
CA ALA A 40 8.02 -6.78 -2.33
C ALA A 40 8.52 -5.46 -2.94
N GLU A 41 7.62 -4.52 -3.26
CA GLU A 41 7.99 -3.19 -3.73
C GLU A 41 8.73 -2.40 -2.65
N VAL A 42 8.26 -2.44 -1.41
CA VAL A 42 8.96 -1.81 -0.27
C VAL A 42 10.34 -2.41 -0.07
N ALA A 43 10.46 -3.74 -0.03
CA ALA A 43 11.75 -4.42 0.07
C ALA A 43 12.69 -4.00 -1.06
N SER A 44 12.18 -3.93 -2.30
CA SER A 44 12.95 -3.49 -3.47
C SER A 44 13.43 -2.04 -3.33
N LYS A 45 12.57 -1.13 -2.84
CA LYS A 45 12.92 0.28 -2.62
C LYS A 45 13.96 0.47 -1.51
N LEU A 46 13.90 -0.33 -0.45
CA LEU A 46 14.94 -0.35 0.58
C LEU A 46 16.28 -0.85 0.01
N ARG A 47 16.26 -1.87 -0.84
CA ARG A 47 17.45 -2.37 -1.55
C ARG A 47 18.04 -1.34 -2.50
N GLU A 48 17.21 -0.63 -3.26
CA GLU A 48 17.63 0.47 -4.14
C GLU A 48 18.34 1.59 -3.38
N ARG A 49 17.96 1.81 -2.11
CA ARG A 49 18.57 2.82 -1.22
C ARG A 49 19.84 2.36 -0.52
N GLY A 50 20.28 1.13 -0.76
CA GLY A 50 21.57 0.62 -0.30
C GLY A 50 21.54 -0.22 0.97
N LEU A 51 20.37 -0.53 1.54
CA LEU A 51 20.28 -1.45 2.67
C LEU A 51 20.74 -2.85 2.24
N SER A 52 21.46 -3.55 3.12
CA SER A 52 21.84 -4.95 2.99
C SER A 52 20.62 -5.89 3.13
N VAL A 53 20.82 -7.20 2.90
CA VAL A 53 19.70 -8.16 2.91
C VAL A 53 19.19 -8.26 4.33
N ASN A 54 20.11 -8.42 5.29
CA ASN A 54 19.81 -8.49 6.70
C ASN A 54 19.13 -7.22 7.20
N GLU A 55 19.59 -6.03 6.81
CA GLU A 55 18.93 -4.78 7.22
C GLU A 55 17.49 -4.68 6.70
N VAL A 56 17.20 -5.13 5.47
CA VAL A 56 15.83 -5.17 4.95
C VAL A 56 14.98 -6.17 5.73
N GLU A 57 15.50 -7.36 6.00
CA GLU A 57 14.79 -8.39 6.78
C GLU A 57 14.54 -7.95 8.22
N ASP A 58 15.51 -7.30 8.87
CA ASP A 58 15.40 -6.77 10.23
C ASP A 58 14.36 -5.65 10.31
N VAL A 59 14.43 -4.67 9.40
CA VAL A 59 13.48 -3.55 9.35
C VAL A 59 12.06 -4.04 9.10
N LEU A 60 11.85 -4.87 8.08
CA LEU A 60 10.51 -5.32 7.71
C LEU A 60 9.97 -6.38 8.68
N GLY A 61 10.82 -7.25 9.20
CA GLY A 61 10.46 -8.25 10.21
C GLY A 61 10.04 -7.62 11.54
N GLY A 62 10.63 -6.48 11.90
CA GLY A 62 10.27 -5.71 13.10
C GLY A 62 8.83 -5.18 13.10
N LEU A 63 8.23 -4.95 11.92
CA LEU A 63 6.90 -4.36 11.79
C LEU A 63 5.75 -5.34 12.04
N ARG A 64 6.01 -6.66 11.98
CA ARG A 64 5.00 -7.73 12.22
C ARG A 64 3.70 -7.56 11.42
N LEU A 65 3.80 -7.16 10.15
CA LEU A 65 2.66 -6.94 9.27
C LEU A 65 1.90 -8.24 8.92
N ASP A 66 0.58 -8.14 8.74
CA ASP A 66 -0.22 -9.20 8.11
C ASP A 66 -0.04 -9.14 6.59
N ILE A 67 0.91 -9.94 6.07
CA ILE A 67 1.23 -10.02 4.66
C ILE A 67 0.31 -11.05 3.97
N ARG A 68 -0.44 -10.63 2.95
CA ARG A 68 -1.36 -11.48 2.20
C ARG A 68 -0.80 -11.91 0.84
N PRO A 69 -0.89 -13.21 0.48
CA PRO A 69 -0.47 -13.67 -0.84
C PRO A 69 -1.40 -13.14 -1.93
N LEU A 70 -0.87 -12.99 -3.14
CA LEU A 70 -1.67 -12.65 -4.32
C LEU A 70 -2.45 -13.88 -4.79
N THR A 71 -3.77 -13.75 -4.90
CA THR A 71 -4.64 -14.85 -5.34
C THR A 71 -4.96 -14.78 -6.84
N PRO A 72 -5.38 -15.88 -7.49
CA PRO A 72 -5.86 -15.84 -8.87
C PRO A 72 -7.05 -14.89 -9.08
N ALA A 73 -7.98 -14.82 -8.10
CA ALA A 73 -9.12 -13.90 -8.17
C ALA A 73 -8.66 -12.43 -8.18
N GLN A 74 -7.69 -12.08 -7.32
CA GLN A 74 -7.07 -10.77 -7.31
C GLN A 74 -6.33 -10.50 -8.63
N ALA A 75 -5.64 -11.48 -9.22
CA ALA A 75 -4.96 -11.31 -10.51
C ALA A 75 -5.92 -10.86 -11.63
N TYR A 76 -7.12 -11.45 -11.71
CA TYR A 76 -8.16 -10.99 -12.65
C TYR A 76 -8.66 -9.58 -12.31
N ALA A 77 -8.96 -9.31 -11.03
CA ALA A 77 -9.41 -7.99 -10.58
C ALA A 77 -8.38 -6.88 -10.91
N ILE A 78 -7.09 -7.14 -10.68
CA ILE A 78 -5.97 -6.27 -11.05
C ILE A 78 -5.98 -5.96 -12.55
N GLY A 79 -6.21 -6.98 -13.39
CA GLY A 79 -6.32 -6.81 -14.84
C GLY A 79 -7.51 -5.91 -15.22
N HIS A 80 -8.67 -6.16 -14.61
CA HIS A 80 -9.90 -5.41 -14.88
C HIS A 80 -9.87 -3.95 -14.39
N LEU A 81 -9.04 -3.62 -13.41
CA LEU A 81 -8.82 -2.23 -13.00
C LEU A 81 -8.03 -1.42 -14.04
N ARG A 82 -7.28 -2.04 -14.95
CA ARG A 82 -6.35 -1.31 -15.86
C ARG A 82 -7.01 -0.21 -16.69
N PRO A 83 -8.18 -0.39 -17.35
CA PRO A 83 -8.77 0.66 -18.16
C PRO A 83 -9.13 1.91 -17.35
N ALA A 84 -9.56 1.74 -16.10
CA ALA A 84 -9.95 2.84 -15.21
C ALA A 84 -8.74 3.55 -14.58
N THR A 85 -7.59 2.88 -14.46
CA THR A 85 -6.43 3.45 -13.75
C THR A 85 -5.24 3.82 -14.65
N ARG A 86 -5.24 3.42 -15.93
CA ARG A 86 -4.12 3.65 -16.85
C ARG A 86 -3.82 5.14 -17.07
N SER A 87 -4.85 5.99 -17.18
CA SER A 87 -4.66 7.44 -17.39
C SER A 87 -3.97 8.13 -16.21
N LEU A 88 -4.11 7.57 -15.01
CA LEU A 88 -3.47 8.05 -13.78
C LEU A 88 -2.11 7.38 -13.52
N GLY A 89 -1.63 6.55 -14.43
CA GLY A 89 -0.29 5.96 -14.34
C GLY A 89 -0.14 4.78 -13.37
N LEU A 90 -1.23 4.26 -12.78
CA LEU A 90 -1.13 3.23 -11.75
C LEU A 90 -0.38 1.97 -12.21
N SER A 91 0.53 1.52 -11.35
CA SER A 91 1.34 0.32 -11.49
C SER A 91 0.52 -0.97 -11.36
N LEU A 92 1.18 -2.12 -11.50
CA LEU A 92 0.56 -3.41 -11.15
C LEU A 92 0.37 -3.53 -9.63
N GLY A 93 1.33 -3.06 -8.83
CA GLY A 93 1.30 -3.07 -7.37
C GLY A 93 0.16 -2.22 -6.81
N ASP A 94 -0.06 -1.05 -7.40
CA ASP A 94 -1.16 -0.14 -7.01
C ASP A 94 -2.51 -0.82 -7.17
N ARG A 95 -2.72 -1.44 -8.34
CA ARG A 95 -3.94 -2.20 -8.62
C ARG A 95 -4.06 -3.44 -7.73
N ALA A 96 -2.95 -4.05 -7.31
CA ALA A 96 -2.95 -5.18 -6.39
C ALA A 96 -3.42 -4.77 -4.99
N CYS A 97 -2.94 -3.63 -4.49
CA CYS A 97 -3.43 -3.05 -3.24
C CYS A 97 -4.93 -2.74 -3.31
N LEU A 98 -5.38 -2.10 -4.39
CA LEU A 98 -6.80 -1.79 -4.61
C LEU A 98 -7.67 -3.06 -4.70
N ALA A 99 -7.19 -4.11 -5.38
CA ALA A 99 -7.91 -5.38 -5.48
C ALA A 99 -8.02 -6.07 -4.11
N LEU A 100 -6.97 -6.05 -3.29
CA LEU A 100 -7.00 -6.59 -1.93
C LEU A 100 -7.94 -5.78 -1.02
N ALA A 101 -7.92 -4.45 -1.13
CA ALA A 101 -8.83 -3.57 -0.39
C ALA A 101 -10.30 -3.85 -0.74
N ALA A 102 -10.59 -4.01 -2.03
CA ALA A 102 -11.92 -4.38 -2.51
C ALA A 102 -12.38 -5.75 -1.98
N GLU A 103 -11.50 -6.76 -2.01
CA GLU A 103 -11.80 -8.11 -1.51
C GLU A 103 -12.12 -8.12 -0.01
N LEU A 104 -11.37 -7.34 0.78
CA LEU A 104 -11.51 -7.30 2.22
C LEU A 104 -12.59 -6.31 2.71
N GLY A 105 -13.11 -5.45 1.82
CA GLY A 105 -14.10 -4.43 2.17
C GLY A 105 -13.59 -3.37 3.13
N ILE A 106 -12.29 -3.04 3.06
CA ILE A 106 -11.61 -2.05 3.93
C ILE A 106 -10.85 -1.03 3.06
N PRO A 107 -10.55 0.17 3.56
CA PRO A 107 -9.89 1.21 2.77
C PRO A 107 -8.46 0.84 2.37
N ALA A 108 -8.02 1.35 1.23
CA ALA A 108 -6.61 1.38 0.85
C ALA A 108 -5.95 2.67 1.35
N LEU A 109 -4.86 2.55 2.11
CA LEU A 109 -4.10 3.67 2.65
C LEU A 109 -2.86 3.92 1.79
N THR A 110 -2.70 5.13 1.25
CA THR A 110 -1.63 5.47 0.28
C THR A 110 -1.02 6.85 0.53
N ALA A 111 0.24 7.03 0.13
CA ALA A 111 0.89 8.34 0.06
C ALA A 111 0.78 8.98 -1.33
N ASP A 112 0.27 8.25 -2.31
CA ASP A 112 0.10 8.74 -3.68
C ASP A 112 -1.19 9.54 -3.83
N GLN A 113 -1.04 10.85 -4.05
CA GLN A 113 -2.14 11.79 -4.19
C GLN A 113 -2.99 11.53 -5.44
N VAL A 114 -2.43 10.92 -6.49
CA VAL A 114 -3.18 10.67 -7.73
C VAL A 114 -4.37 9.72 -7.51
N TRP A 115 -4.33 8.93 -6.43
CA TRP A 115 -5.40 8.01 -6.09
C TRP A 115 -6.68 8.72 -5.64
N ALA A 116 -6.62 10.00 -5.23
CA ALA A 116 -7.81 10.78 -4.86
C ALA A 116 -8.79 10.98 -6.03
N GLU A 117 -8.32 10.84 -7.28
CA GLU A 117 -9.13 11.00 -8.48
C GLU A 117 -9.86 9.72 -8.90
N LEU A 118 -9.58 8.58 -8.24
CA LEU A 118 -10.10 7.27 -8.64
C LEU A 118 -11.60 7.12 -8.35
N LYS A 119 -12.34 6.64 -9.35
CA LYS A 119 -13.78 6.34 -9.28
C LYS A 119 -14.04 4.85 -9.54
N ILE A 120 -13.55 4.01 -8.65
CA ILE A 120 -13.53 2.53 -8.82
C ILE A 120 -14.30 1.75 -7.75
N GLY A 121 -15.02 2.45 -6.85
CA GLY A 121 -15.81 1.80 -5.79
C GLY A 121 -15.00 1.22 -4.62
N VAL A 122 -13.70 1.49 -4.58
CA VAL A 122 -12.81 1.16 -3.45
C VAL A 122 -12.63 2.41 -2.60
N SER A 123 -12.76 2.28 -1.28
CA SER A 123 -12.46 3.38 -0.35
C SER A 123 -10.95 3.62 -0.30
N ILE A 124 -10.54 4.88 -0.42
CA ILE A 124 -9.14 5.29 -0.46
C ILE A 124 -8.93 6.36 0.62
N GLU A 125 -7.86 6.19 1.39
CA GLU A 125 -7.42 7.13 2.39
C GLU A 125 -6.00 7.61 2.07
N LEU A 126 -5.82 8.93 2.03
CA LEU A 126 -4.50 9.53 1.87
C LEU A 126 -3.83 9.67 3.24
N VAL A 127 -2.55 9.32 3.33
CA VAL A 127 -1.75 9.53 4.55
C VAL A 127 -1.37 11.00 4.74
N ARG A 128 -1.39 11.78 3.64
CA ARG A 128 -1.16 13.23 3.64
C ARG A 128 -2.47 13.93 3.37
N ASP A 129 -2.82 14.91 4.20
CA ASP A 129 -3.92 15.83 3.93
C ASP A 129 -3.47 16.83 2.86
N PRO A 130 -4.08 16.87 1.66
CA PRO A 130 -3.76 17.87 0.64
C PRO A 130 -4.07 19.32 1.07
N SER A 131 -4.76 19.50 2.21
CA SER A 131 -5.12 20.81 2.77
C SER A 131 -4.03 21.43 3.66
N ILE A 132 -2.95 20.70 3.96
CA ILE A 132 -1.84 21.13 4.80
C ILE A 132 -0.57 21.16 3.95
N VAL A 133 -0.48 22.13 3.04
CA VAL A 133 0.77 22.52 2.35
C VAL A 133 0.85 24.04 2.32
#